data_AF-A0A9E0D8T9-F1
#
_entry.id   AF-A0A9E0D8T9-F1
#
_cell.length_a   1.000
_cell.length_b   1.000
_cell.length_c   1.000
_cell.angle_alpha   90.00
_cell.angle_beta   90.00
_cell.angle_gamma   90.00
#
_symmetry.space_group_name_H-M   'P 1'
#
loop_
_entity.id
_entity.type
_entity.pdbx_description
1 polymer ?
#
loop_
_entity_poly.entity_id
_entity_poly.type
_entity_poly.pdbx_seq_one_letter_code
_entity_poly.pdbx_strand_id
1 'polypeptide(L)'
;MAALTPARPPGDRPLVSVPGLAAALRQPHVWGFASSTADLLGAGELAQIYRVDNRPATVPGLSVGQEAQAAAQVVDQIMDRLRRMTGAYGEWHSFDTCAFFDLFPYQAELLVQVSERVSTEHVVVYADLLLPAFQTAERFWSQRFLPAYQAAGPALREERGGPFAHTFRIEVQPRMVALWQHTLAVVHATRSIVTQDLSFLAASGGEAERYRWRNAWQSIPPGHLHPALLPDMDALPTLTLSATFPLPTSRQPGRVRRLRRRWERRGR
;
A
#
# COMPACT_ATOMS: atom_id res chain seq x y z
N MET A 1 -6.25 13.94 -23.86
CA MET A 1 -5.33 12.83 -24.17
C MET A 1 -4.62 12.49 -22.87
N ALA A 2 -5.02 11.39 -22.22
CA ALA A 2 -4.34 10.93 -21.01
C ALA A 2 -2.95 10.43 -21.44
N ALA A 3 -1.90 11.10 -20.99
CA ALA A 3 -0.56 10.57 -21.09
C ALA A 3 -0.55 9.27 -20.28
N LEU A 4 -0.38 8.14 -20.96
CA LEU A 4 0.03 6.89 -20.31
C LEU A 4 1.36 7.21 -19.64
N THR A 5 1.33 7.41 -18.33
CA THR A 5 2.54 7.57 -17.52
C THR A 5 3.43 6.37 -17.83
N PRO A 6 4.65 6.58 -18.37
CA PRO A 6 5.52 5.46 -18.70
C PRO A 6 5.71 4.61 -17.45
N ALA A 7 5.59 3.30 -17.61
CA ALA A 7 5.75 2.36 -16.51
C ALA A 7 7.14 2.58 -15.89
N ARG A 8 7.18 3.18 -14.69
CA ARG A 8 8.41 3.31 -13.89
C ARG A 8 9.08 1.93 -13.83
N PRO A 9 10.42 1.84 -14.02
CA PRO A 9 11.14 0.60 -13.83
C PRO A 9 10.78 0.01 -12.45
N PRO A 10 10.68 -1.32 -12.33
CA PRO A 10 10.19 -1.96 -11.11
C PRO A 10 10.99 -1.55 -9.85
N GLY A 11 12.26 -1.19 -9.98
CA GLY A 11 13.13 -0.74 -8.88
C GLY A 11 12.83 0.64 -8.28
N ASP A 12 12.05 1.49 -8.95
CA ASP A 12 11.72 2.87 -8.47
C ASP A 12 10.31 2.98 -7.89
N ARG A 13 9.62 1.85 -7.67
CA ARG A 13 8.24 1.86 -7.16
C ARG A 13 8.26 1.86 -5.63
N PRO A 14 7.59 2.82 -4.97
CA PRO A 14 7.48 2.79 -3.53
C PRO A 14 6.70 1.55 -3.07
N LEU A 15 7.19 0.90 -2.02
CA LEU A 15 6.53 -0.23 -1.37
C LEU A 15 5.55 0.29 -0.34
N VAL A 16 4.31 0.46 -0.79
CA VAL A 16 3.23 1.10 -0.03
C VAL A 16 2.23 0.10 0.55
N SER A 17 2.28 -1.17 0.13
CA SER A 17 1.29 -2.18 0.46
C SER A 17 1.91 -3.54 0.78
N VAL A 18 1.17 -4.36 1.54
CA VAL A 18 1.57 -5.74 1.86
C VAL A 18 1.73 -6.58 0.58
N PRO A 19 0.83 -6.53 -0.41
CA PRO A 19 1.05 -7.16 -1.71
C PRO A 19 2.30 -6.68 -2.45
N GLY A 20 2.61 -5.39 -2.36
CA GLY A 20 3.84 -4.83 -2.94
C GLY A 20 5.09 -5.39 -2.30
N LEU A 21 5.15 -5.42 -0.97
CA LEU A 21 6.30 -6.01 -0.25
C LEU A 21 6.43 -7.51 -0.52
N ALA A 22 5.33 -8.26 -0.60
CA ALA A 22 5.34 -9.67 -0.98
C ALA A 22 5.89 -9.89 -2.40
N ALA A 23 5.49 -9.05 -3.37
CA ALA A 23 6.03 -9.10 -4.72
C ALA A 23 7.55 -8.82 -4.72
N ALA A 24 8.00 -7.87 -3.90
CA ALA A 24 9.40 -7.51 -3.76
C ALA A 24 10.25 -8.62 -3.11
N LEU A 25 9.70 -9.30 -2.10
CA LEU A 25 10.29 -10.50 -1.49
C LEU A 25 10.36 -11.69 -2.45
N ARG A 26 9.37 -11.83 -3.34
CA ARG A 26 9.31 -12.91 -4.33
C ARG A 26 10.30 -12.72 -5.48
N GLN A 27 10.57 -11.48 -5.87
CA GLN A 27 11.41 -11.13 -7.02
C GLN A 27 12.59 -10.20 -6.68
N PRO A 28 13.39 -10.43 -5.63
CA PRO A 28 14.40 -9.48 -5.16
C PRO A 28 15.45 -9.16 -6.23
N HIS A 29 15.69 -10.07 -7.18
CA HIS A 29 16.61 -9.88 -8.31
C HIS A 29 16.15 -8.84 -9.35
N VAL A 30 14.86 -8.49 -9.39
CA VAL A 30 14.30 -7.47 -10.30
C VAL A 30 14.45 -6.06 -9.71
N TRP A 31 14.70 -5.96 -8.41
CA TRP A 31 14.82 -4.70 -7.71
C TRP A 31 16.27 -4.22 -7.70
N GLY A 32 16.44 -2.93 -8.01
CA GLY A 32 17.73 -2.24 -7.90
C GLY A 32 17.99 -1.76 -6.47
N PHE A 33 18.63 -0.61 -6.31
CA PHE A 33 18.69 0.05 -5.00
C PHE A 33 17.33 0.67 -4.68
N ALA A 34 16.72 0.24 -3.58
CA ALA A 34 15.44 0.77 -3.13
C ALA A 34 15.64 1.68 -1.92
N SER A 35 15.12 2.91 -1.98
CA SER A 35 14.98 3.75 -0.78
C SER A 35 13.82 3.22 0.07
N SER A 36 13.94 3.26 1.39
CA SER A 36 12.84 2.87 2.27
C SER A 36 11.69 3.86 2.12
N THR A 37 10.54 3.34 1.71
CA THR A 37 9.28 4.07 1.61
C THR A 37 8.84 4.58 2.98
N ALA A 38 9.11 3.78 4.03
CA ALA A 38 8.85 4.18 5.41
C ALA A 38 9.70 5.38 5.84
N ASP A 39 10.97 5.46 5.42
CA ASP A 39 11.82 6.62 5.74
C ASP A 39 11.38 7.87 4.98
N LEU A 40 10.97 7.73 3.72
CA LEU A 40 10.41 8.85 2.95
C LEU A 40 9.11 9.39 3.58
N LEU A 41 8.24 8.50 4.07
CA LEU A 41 7.03 8.88 4.78
C LEU A 41 7.37 9.60 6.11
N GLY A 42 8.35 9.08 6.85
CA GLY A 42 8.80 9.59 8.13
C GLY A 42 9.63 10.88 8.08
N ALA A 43 9.93 11.40 6.88
CA ALA A 43 10.70 12.65 6.70
C ALA A 43 9.96 13.91 7.22
N GLY A 44 8.65 13.81 7.50
CA GLY A 44 7.92 14.84 8.23
C GLY A 44 6.78 14.26 9.05
N GLU A 45 6.24 15.07 9.95
CA GLU A 45 5.19 14.63 10.87
C GLU A 45 3.89 14.34 10.10
N LEU A 46 3.31 13.16 10.35
CA LEU A 46 1.97 12.83 9.88
C LEU A 46 0.93 13.47 10.79
N ALA A 47 -0.18 13.96 10.22
CA ALA A 47 -1.31 14.40 11.02
C ALA A 47 -1.79 13.27 11.96
N GLN A 48 -2.25 13.63 13.16
CA GLN A 48 -2.57 12.67 14.23
C GLN A 48 -3.53 11.56 13.78
N ILE A 49 -4.44 11.87 12.85
CA ILE A 49 -5.42 10.95 12.30
C ILE A 49 -4.79 9.75 11.55
N TYR A 50 -3.56 9.89 11.05
CA TYR A 50 -2.82 8.84 10.32
C TYR A 50 -1.79 8.12 11.20
N ARG A 51 -1.67 8.49 12.48
CA ARG A 51 -0.68 7.91 13.38
C ARG A 51 -1.28 6.68 14.05
N VAL A 52 -0.69 5.53 13.76
CA VAL A 52 -0.88 4.33 14.57
C VAL A 52 0.03 4.50 15.80
N ASP A 53 -0.55 5.03 16.88
CA ASP A 53 0.21 5.43 18.07
C ASP A 53 0.95 4.24 18.69
N ASN A 54 2.28 4.30 18.64
CA ASN A 54 3.19 3.50 19.45
C ASN A 54 3.30 4.13 20.84
N ARG A 55 2.28 4.03 21.70
CA ARG A 55 2.55 4.30 23.12
C ARG A 55 3.64 3.34 23.58
N PRO A 56 4.72 3.83 24.19
CA PRO A 56 5.76 2.98 24.72
C PRO A 56 5.16 2.24 25.92
N ALA A 57 4.58 1.07 25.69
CA ALA A 57 4.61 0.06 26.73
C ALA A 57 6.10 -0.16 27.00
N THR A 58 6.47 -0.15 28.26
CA THR A 58 7.83 -0.27 28.82
C THR A 58 8.48 -1.64 28.54
N VAL A 59 8.17 -2.27 27.41
CA VAL A 59 8.59 -3.58 26.95
C VAL A 59 8.81 -3.52 25.42
N PRO A 60 9.91 -4.07 24.87
CA PRO A 60 10.11 -4.13 23.44
C PRO A 60 9.04 -4.99 22.75
N GLY A 61 8.36 -4.42 21.75
CA GLY A 61 7.39 -5.09 20.89
C GLY A 61 5.94 -4.76 21.28
N LEU A 62 5.25 -3.99 20.42
CA LEU A 62 3.79 -3.95 20.48
C LEU A 62 3.26 -5.37 20.30
N SER A 63 2.36 -5.77 21.19
CA SER A 63 1.62 -7.00 20.92
C SER A 63 0.80 -6.79 19.65
N VAL A 64 0.68 -7.83 18.84
CA VAL A 64 -0.09 -7.81 17.58
C VAL A 64 -1.48 -7.19 17.79
N GLY A 65 -2.13 -7.46 18.92
CA GLY A 65 -3.46 -6.92 19.24
C GLY A 65 -3.49 -5.42 19.49
N GLN A 66 -2.47 -4.85 20.14
CA GLN A 66 -2.42 -3.41 20.41
C GLN A 66 -2.23 -2.60 19.13
N GLU A 67 -1.28 -3.02 18.29
CA GLU A 67 -1.07 -2.37 16.99
C GLU A 67 -2.31 -2.53 16.10
N ALA A 68 -2.92 -3.72 16.07
CA ALA A 68 -4.13 -3.96 15.29
C ALA A 68 -5.31 -3.09 15.72
N GLN A 69 -5.49 -2.85 17.02
CA GLN A 69 -6.55 -1.98 17.54
C GLN A 69 -6.33 -0.52 17.13
N ALA A 70 -5.10 -0.02 17.25
CA ALA A 70 -4.75 1.34 16.83
C ALA A 70 -4.87 1.50 15.30
N ALA A 71 -4.44 0.49 14.55
CA ALA A 71 -4.57 0.45 13.10
C ALA A 71 -6.04 0.45 12.67
N ALA A 72 -6.91 -0.31 13.33
CA ALA A 72 -8.34 -0.33 13.03
C ALA A 72 -8.96 1.06 13.20
N GLN A 73 -8.63 1.77 14.29
CA GLN A 73 -9.10 3.14 14.52
C GLN A 73 -8.65 4.11 13.42
N VAL A 74 -7.41 4.00 12.95
CA VAL A 74 -6.90 4.82 11.84
C VAL A 74 -7.61 4.48 10.53
N VAL A 75 -7.80 3.18 10.24
CA VAL A 75 -8.54 2.72 9.06
C VAL A 75 -9.98 3.26 9.07
N ASP A 76 -10.69 3.18 10.20
CA ASP A 76 -12.03 3.72 10.37
C ASP A 76 -12.10 5.23 10.07
N GLN A 77 -11.13 5.99 10.57
CA GLN A 77 -11.02 7.42 10.32
C GLN A 77 -10.78 7.74 8.83
N ILE A 78 -9.95 6.95 8.15
CA ILE A 78 -9.71 7.09 6.70
C ILE A 78 -10.97 6.75 5.91
N MET A 79 -11.67 5.67 6.27
CA MET A 79 -12.93 5.27 5.63
C MET A 79 -13.99 6.35 5.76
N ASP A 80 -14.12 6.94 6.95
CA ASP A 80 -15.02 8.06 7.18
C ASP A 80 -14.69 9.27 6.30
N ARG A 81 -13.40 9.59 6.11
CA ARG A 81 -12.97 10.62 5.16
C ARG A 81 -13.34 10.27 3.72
N LEU A 82 -13.06 9.04 3.26
CA LEU A 82 -13.42 8.59 1.91
C LEU A 82 -14.94 8.63 1.66
N ARG A 83 -15.74 8.28 2.66
CA ARG A 83 -17.21 8.37 2.59
C ARG A 83 -17.67 9.82 2.45
N ARG A 84 -17.14 10.72 3.28
CA ARG A 84 -17.45 12.17 3.21
C ARG A 84 -17.02 12.79 1.88
N MET A 85 -15.89 12.34 1.32
CA MET A 85 -15.42 12.76 0.00
C MET A 85 -16.49 12.54 -1.06
N THR A 86 -17.14 11.37 -1.07
CA THR A 86 -18.21 11.04 -2.04
C THR A 86 -19.36 12.07 -2.02
N GLY A 87 -19.67 12.66 -0.85
CA GLY A 87 -20.70 13.69 -0.71
C GLY A 87 -20.21 15.11 -1.04
N ALA A 88 -18.95 15.42 -0.75
CA ALA A 88 -18.39 16.77 -0.94
C ALA A 88 -17.84 17.01 -2.36
N TYR A 89 -17.48 15.94 -3.09
CA TYR A 89 -16.71 16.05 -4.33
C TYR A 89 -17.47 16.70 -5.49
N GLY A 90 -18.80 16.68 -5.48
CA GLY A 90 -19.62 17.32 -6.51
C GLY A 90 -19.38 18.83 -6.65
N GLU A 91 -18.91 19.47 -5.58
CA GLU A 91 -18.68 20.91 -5.49
C GLU A 91 -17.22 21.32 -5.83
N TRP A 92 -16.32 20.35 -6.00
CA TRP A 92 -14.90 20.63 -6.20
C TRP A 92 -14.60 20.84 -7.68
N HIS A 93 -13.92 21.95 -8.02
CA HIS A 93 -13.50 22.23 -9.40
C HIS A 93 -12.25 21.43 -9.79
N SER A 94 -11.38 21.16 -8.81
CA SER A 94 -10.18 20.31 -8.92
C SER A 94 -9.95 19.59 -7.59
N PHE A 95 -9.67 18.28 -7.60
CA PHE A 95 -9.31 17.56 -6.38
C PHE A 95 -7.93 17.98 -5.88
N ASP A 96 -7.86 18.60 -4.72
CA ASP A 96 -6.60 18.79 -4.00
C ASP A 96 -6.45 17.68 -2.94
N THR A 97 -5.63 16.69 -3.28
CA THR A 97 -5.35 15.55 -2.40
C THR A 97 -4.62 15.97 -1.13
N CYS A 98 -3.71 16.94 -1.21
CA CYS A 98 -2.93 17.38 -0.04
C CYS A 98 -3.84 18.06 0.98
N ALA A 99 -4.68 18.98 0.51
CA ALA A 99 -5.62 19.69 1.37
C ALA A 99 -6.71 18.78 1.95
N PHE A 100 -7.22 17.82 1.17
CA PHE A 100 -8.28 16.93 1.65
C PHE A 100 -7.81 15.95 2.74
N PHE A 101 -6.59 15.42 2.57
CA PHE A 101 -6.03 14.43 3.49
C PHE A 101 -5.09 15.06 4.53
N ASP A 102 -4.95 16.39 4.60
CA ASP A 102 -3.99 17.05 5.51
C ASP A 102 -2.56 16.47 5.39
N LEU A 103 -2.12 16.21 4.15
CA LEU A 103 -0.83 15.59 3.83
C LEU A 103 0.10 16.58 3.13
N PHE A 104 1.40 16.49 3.41
CA PHE A 104 2.40 17.12 2.56
C PHE A 104 2.44 16.46 1.18
N PRO A 105 2.88 17.16 0.12
CA PRO A 105 2.88 16.61 -1.24
C PRO A 105 3.56 15.24 -1.37
N TYR A 106 4.73 15.06 -0.76
CA TYR A 106 5.45 13.78 -0.79
C TYR A 106 4.73 12.67 -0.02
N GLN A 107 3.99 12.99 1.06
CA GLN A 107 3.17 12.01 1.79
C GLN A 107 1.94 11.61 0.97
N ALA A 108 1.32 12.58 0.29
CA ALA A 108 0.20 12.32 -0.61
C ALA A 108 0.61 11.39 -1.77
N GLU A 109 1.79 11.62 -2.37
CA GLU A 109 2.33 10.75 -3.43
C GLU A 109 2.56 9.29 -2.99
N LEU A 110 2.83 9.06 -1.71
CA LEU A 110 3.06 7.73 -1.14
C LEU A 110 1.77 7.07 -0.66
N LEU A 111 0.89 7.81 0.01
CA LEU A 111 -0.29 7.28 0.68
C LEU A 111 -1.52 7.24 -0.22
N VAL A 112 -1.61 8.12 -1.22
CA VAL A 112 -2.83 8.30 -2.02
C VAL A 112 -2.52 8.24 -3.50
N GLN A 113 -3.17 7.31 -4.20
CA GLN A 113 -3.17 7.28 -5.66
C GLN A 113 -4.52 7.73 -6.19
N VAL A 114 -4.53 8.85 -6.92
CA VAL A 114 -5.71 9.35 -7.62
C VAL A 114 -5.59 9.04 -9.11
N SER A 115 -6.63 8.47 -9.70
CA SER A 115 -6.72 8.22 -11.13
C SER A 115 -8.05 8.70 -11.68
N GLU A 116 -7.99 9.67 -12.60
CA GLU A 116 -9.16 10.11 -13.34
C GLU A 116 -9.49 9.12 -14.46
N ARG A 117 -10.74 8.68 -14.51
CA ARG A 117 -11.34 7.93 -15.62
C ARG A 117 -12.34 8.84 -16.35
N VAL A 118 -12.94 8.32 -17.43
CA VAL A 118 -13.81 9.11 -18.34
C VAL A 118 -14.91 9.90 -17.62
N SER A 119 -15.52 9.32 -16.58
CA SER A 119 -16.62 9.97 -15.83
C SER A 119 -16.51 9.82 -14.31
N THR A 120 -15.43 9.22 -13.82
CA THR A 120 -15.24 8.92 -12.41
C THR A 120 -13.80 9.19 -12.03
N GLU A 121 -13.59 9.55 -10.78
CA GLU A 121 -12.26 9.51 -10.16
C GLU A 121 -12.20 8.30 -9.25
N HIS A 122 -11.03 7.68 -9.25
CA HIS A 122 -10.73 6.52 -8.44
C HIS A 122 -9.56 6.87 -7.54
N VAL A 123 -9.83 6.88 -6.24
CA VAL A 123 -8.86 7.18 -5.18
C VAL A 123 -8.53 5.89 -4.47
N VAL A 124 -7.24 5.60 -4.30
CA VAL A 124 -6.70 4.48 -3.55
C VAL A 124 -5.89 5.04 -2.38
N VAL A 125 -6.10 4.52 -1.18
CA VAL A 125 -5.35 4.87 0.02
C VAL A 125 -4.62 3.65 0.56
N TYR A 126 -3.30 3.77 0.72
CA TYR A 126 -2.42 2.69 1.17
C TYR A 126 -2.24 2.71 2.68
N ALA A 127 -3.27 2.28 3.43
CA ALA A 127 -3.22 2.25 4.89
C ALA A 127 -2.19 1.25 5.45
N ASP A 128 -1.77 0.25 4.67
CA ASP A 128 -0.68 -0.65 5.03
C ASP A 128 0.61 0.12 5.40
N LEU A 129 0.92 1.19 4.66
CA LEU A 129 2.12 2.01 4.88
C LEU A 129 2.10 2.73 6.24
N LEU A 130 0.93 2.90 6.86
CA LEU A 130 0.80 3.53 8.17
C LEU A 130 1.13 2.57 9.33
N LEU A 131 1.22 1.26 9.07
CA LEU A 131 1.47 0.26 10.10
C LEU A 131 2.95 0.24 10.51
N PRO A 132 3.27 0.39 11.81
CA PRO A 132 4.64 0.23 12.32
C PRO A 132 5.29 -1.10 11.94
N ALA A 133 4.55 -2.22 11.97
CA ALA A 133 5.03 -3.53 11.57
C ALA A 133 5.43 -3.55 10.08
N PHE A 134 4.58 -3.02 9.20
CA PHE A 134 4.87 -2.92 7.77
C PHE A 134 6.09 -2.03 7.50
N GLN A 135 6.14 -0.84 8.11
CA GLN A 135 7.26 0.09 7.96
C GLN A 135 8.58 -0.55 8.41
N THR A 136 8.56 -1.32 9.49
CA THR A 136 9.75 -2.05 9.99
C THR A 136 10.19 -3.13 9.00
N ALA A 137 9.24 -3.90 8.46
CA ALA A 137 9.54 -4.95 7.48
C ALA A 137 10.06 -4.37 6.15
N GLU A 138 9.44 -3.31 5.64
CA GLU A 138 9.84 -2.61 4.41
C GLU A 138 11.22 -1.97 4.53
N ARG A 139 11.49 -1.31 5.66
CA ARG A 139 12.81 -0.75 5.97
C ARG A 139 13.88 -1.84 6.04
N PHE A 140 13.60 -2.94 6.73
CA PHE A 140 14.53 -4.06 6.79
C PHE A 140 14.75 -4.67 5.40
N TRP A 141 13.69 -4.78 4.59
CA TRP A 141 13.78 -5.29 3.24
C TRP A 141 14.73 -4.46 2.38
N SER A 142 14.51 -3.15 2.31
CA SER A 142 15.27 -2.21 1.48
C SER A 142 16.71 -2.03 1.97
N GLN A 143 16.92 -1.89 3.27
CA GLN A 143 18.22 -1.52 3.84
C GLN A 143 19.13 -2.72 4.14
N ARG A 144 18.57 -3.92 4.38
CA ARG A 144 19.37 -5.09 4.81
C ARG A 144 19.11 -6.33 3.97
N PHE A 145 17.86 -6.71 3.73
CA PHE A 145 17.54 -7.95 3.03
C PHE A 145 18.00 -7.91 1.57
N LEU A 146 17.60 -6.89 0.82
CA LEU A 146 17.89 -6.75 -0.60
C LEU A 146 19.40 -6.60 -0.86
N PRO A 147 20.15 -5.73 -0.15
CA PRO A 147 21.60 -5.67 -0.31
C PRO A 147 22.30 -6.98 0.02
N ALA A 148 21.89 -7.68 1.09
CA ALA A 148 22.48 -8.97 1.46
C ALA A 148 22.17 -10.06 0.42
N TYR A 149 20.95 -10.07 -0.12
CA TYR A 149 20.56 -10.96 -1.22
C TYR A 149 21.43 -10.73 -2.46
N GLN A 150 21.61 -9.46 -2.85
CA GLN A 150 22.43 -9.08 -4.01
C GLN A 150 23.91 -9.44 -3.81
N ALA A 151 24.46 -9.19 -2.61
CA ALA A 151 25.83 -9.55 -2.26
C ALA A 151 26.06 -11.08 -2.23
N ALA A 152 25.06 -11.83 -1.77
CA ALA A 152 25.12 -13.29 -1.73
C ALA A 152 24.82 -13.96 -3.09
N GLY A 153 24.29 -13.22 -4.07
CA GLY A 153 23.72 -13.73 -5.33
C GLY A 153 24.54 -14.79 -6.06
N PRO A 154 25.84 -14.55 -6.37
CA PRO A 154 26.68 -15.55 -7.02
C PRO A 154 26.80 -16.86 -6.19
N ALA A 155 27.01 -16.72 -4.89
CA ALA A 155 27.23 -17.84 -3.97
C ALA A 155 25.94 -18.57 -3.55
N LEU A 156 24.76 -17.97 -3.75
CA LEU A 156 23.47 -18.62 -3.52
C LEU A 156 23.12 -19.65 -4.60
N ARG A 157 23.79 -19.59 -5.76
CA ARG A 157 23.65 -20.54 -6.88
C ARG A 157 24.61 -21.72 -6.78
N GLU A 158 25.64 -21.62 -5.94
CA GLU A 158 26.69 -22.63 -5.78
C GLU A 158 26.45 -23.46 -4.53
N GLU A 159 26.70 -24.78 -4.60
CA GLU A 159 26.50 -25.71 -3.48
C GLU A 159 27.46 -25.45 -2.31
N ARG A 160 28.68 -24.97 -2.59
CA ARG A 160 29.72 -24.77 -1.56
C ARG A 160 29.43 -23.61 -0.61
N GLY A 161 28.63 -22.62 -1.06
CA GLY A 161 28.27 -21.44 -0.28
C GLY A 161 29.47 -20.53 0.05
N GLY A 162 29.27 -19.22 -0.03
CA GLY A 162 30.22 -18.21 0.44
C GLY A 162 29.83 -17.66 1.82
N PRO A 163 30.73 -16.93 2.51
CA PRO A 163 30.42 -16.32 3.80
C PRO A 163 29.18 -15.42 3.75
N PHE A 164 29.00 -14.66 2.66
CA PHE A 164 27.80 -13.84 2.45
C PHE A 164 26.51 -14.67 2.30
N ALA A 165 26.58 -15.82 1.64
CA ALA A 165 25.44 -16.73 1.52
C ALA A 165 25.08 -17.37 2.88
N HIS A 166 26.08 -17.67 3.71
CA HIS A 166 25.87 -18.13 5.08
C HIS A 166 25.17 -17.06 5.94
N THR A 167 25.70 -15.83 5.98
CA THR A 167 25.08 -14.71 6.71
C THR A 167 23.64 -14.46 6.23
N PHE A 168 23.41 -14.48 4.92
CA PHE A 168 22.06 -14.32 4.38
C PHE A 168 21.09 -15.40 4.88
N ARG A 169 21.52 -16.68 4.88
CA ARG A 169 20.68 -17.82 5.28
C ARG A 169 20.44 -17.89 6.80
N ILE A 170 21.44 -17.57 7.61
CA ILE A 170 21.38 -17.76 9.07
C ILE A 170 20.87 -16.53 9.82
N GLU A 171 21.13 -15.32 9.31
CA GLU A 171 20.79 -14.09 10.03
C GLU A 171 19.71 -13.26 9.32
N VAL A 172 19.93 -12.95 8.04
CA VAL A 172 19.11 -11.97 7.33
C VAL A 172 17.74 -12.53 6.94
N GLN A 173 17.71 -13.73 6.36
CA GLN A 173 16.47 -14.35 5.90
C GLN A 173 15.54 -14.73 7.08
N PRO A 174 16.00 -15.35 8.18
CA PRO A 174 15.15 -15.63 9.33
C PRO A 174 14.59 -14.35 9.97
N ARG A 175 15.38 -13.27 10.02
CA ARG A 175 14.91 -11.98 10.53
C ARG A 175 13.82 -11.39 9.64
N MET A 176 13.98 -11.44 8.32
CA MET A 176 12.94 -11.01 7.38
C MET A 176 11.65 -11.84 7.54
N VAL A 177 11.77 -13.17 7.72
CA VAL A 177 10.63 -14.05 7.98
C VAL A 177 9.87 -13.60 9.23
N ALA A 178 10.57 -13.33 10.33
CA ALA A 178 9.94 -12.89 11.57
C ALA A 178 9.20 -11.55 11.41
N LEU A 179 9.82 -10.57 10.75
CA LEU A 179 9.20 -9.26 10.49
C LEU A 179 8.00 -9.36 9.54
N TRP A 180 8.11 -10.20 8.51
CA TRP A 180 7.04 -10.45 7.56
C TRP A 180 5.84 -11.13 8.22
N GLN A 181 6.07 -12.18 9.00
CA GLN A 181 5.01 -12.87 9.74
C GLN A 181 4.33 -11.95 10.75
N HIS A 182 5.10 -11.11 11.44
CA HIS A 182 4.53 -10.10 12.35
C HIS A 182 3.64 -9.10 11.60
N THR A 183 4.09 -8.61 10.44
CA THR A 183 3.29 -7.73 9.57
C THR A 183 1.98 -8.39 9.17
N LEU A 184 2.04 -9.63 8.67
CA LEU A 184 0.83 -10.38 8.29
C LEU A 184 -0.11 -10.57 9.49
N ALA A 185 0.42 -10.88 10.67
CA ALA A 185 -0.37 -11.05 11.88
C ALA A 185 -1.12 -9.77 12.28
N VAL A 186 -0.44 -8.61 12.25
CA VAL A 186 -1.06 -7.30 12.53
C VAL A 186 -2.15 -6.98 11.50
N VAL A 187 -1.87 -7.19 10.21
CA VAL A 187 -2.83 -6.88 9.14
C VAL A 187 -4.06 -7.79 9.23
N HIS A 188 -3.86 -9.09 9.48
CA HIS A 188 -4.98 -10.03 9.70
C HIS A 188 -5.81 -9.65 10.92
N ALA A 189 -5.16 -9.35 12.05
CA ALA A 189 -5.86 -8.93 13.27
C ALA A 189 -6.65 -7.62 13.05
N THR A 190 -6.04 -6.64 12.37
CA THR A 190 -6.69 -5.37 12.01
C THR A 190 -7.92 -5.64 11.14
N ARG A 191 -7.77 -6.45 10.09
CA ARG A 191 -8.88 -6.83 9.20
C ARG A 191 -10.00 -7.51 9.99
N SER A 192 -9.70 -8.42 10.91
CA SER A 192 -10.73 -9.08 11.73
C SER A 192 -11.56 -8.10 12.56
N ILE A 193 -10.96 -6.97 12.98
CA ILE A 193 -11.67 -5.90 13.69
C ILE A 193 -12.57 -5.12 12.71
N VAL A 194 -12.01 -4.62 11.61
CA VAL A 194 -12.74 -3.71 10.70
C VAL A 194 -13.71 -4.41 9.73
N THR A 195 -13.60 -5.73 9.52
CA THR A 195 -14.49 -6.49 8.62
C THR A 195 -15.94 -6.55 9.15
N GLN A 196 -16.15 -6.22 10.42
CA GLN A 196 -17.50 -6.06 11.00
C GLN A 196 -18.21 -4.80 10.49
N ASP A 197 -17.49 -3.84 9.89
CA ASP A 197 -18.05 -2.63 9.29
C ASP A 197 -18.29 -2.81 7.78
N LEU A 198 -19.54 -2.62 7.35
CA LEU A 198 -19.93 -2.61 5.93
C LEU A 198 -19.19 -1.55 5.11
N SER A 199 -18.79 -0.45 5.75
CA SER A 199 -18.01 0.63 5.13
C SER A 199 -16.64 0.12 4.68
N PHE A 200 -16.00 -0.75 5.47
CA PHE A 200 -14.74 -1.38 5.10
C PHE A 200 -14.89 -2.32 3.91
N LEU A 201 -15.94 -3.13 3.90
CA LEU A 201 -16.22 -4.02 2.78
C LEU A 201 -16.47 -3.24 1.48
N ALA A 202 -17.18 -2.11 1.55
CA ALA A 202 -17.45 -1.26 0.40
C ALA A 202 -16.20 -0.49 -0.10
N ALA A 203 -15.29 -0.13 0.81
CA ALA A 203 -14.08 0.61 0.50
C ALA A 203 -12.85 -0.29 0.28
N SER A 204 -12.93 -1.61 0.48
CA SER A 204 -11.76 -2.49 0.37
C SER A 204 -11.21 -2.53 -1.07
N GLY A 205 -9.98 -2.01 -1.26
CA GLY A 205 -9.24 -2.04 -2.52
C GLY A 205 -8.35 -3.27 -2.69
N GLY A 206 -8.45 -4.27 -1.79
CA GLY A 206 -7.45 -5.33 -1.69
C GLY A 206 -7.33 -6.25 -2.91
N GLU A 207 -8.43 -6.54 -3.61
CA GLU A 207 -8.38 -7.35 -4.83
C GLU A 207 -7.64 -6.63 -5.97
N ALA A 208 -7.97 -5.35 -6.19
CA ALA A 208 -7.31 -4.53 -7.19
C ALA A 208 -5.81 -4.38 -6.90
N GLU A 209 -5.45 -4.19 -5.63
CA GLU A 209 -4.04 -4.09 -5.22
C GLU A 209 -3.29 -5.43 -5.41
N ARG A 210 -3.87 -6.58 -5.06
CA ARG A 210 -3.26 -7.89 -5.39
C ARG A 210 -3.07 -8.06 -6.89
N TYR A 211 -4.11 -7.75 -7.67
CA TYR A 211 -4.06 -7.88 -9.13
C TYR A 211 -2.98 -7.01 -9.77
N ARG A 212 -2.72 -5.83 -9.22
CA ARG A 212 -1.61 -4.94 -9.66
C ARG A 212 -0.26 -5.66 -9.65
N TRP A 213 -0.06 -6.55 -8.68
CA TRP A 213 1.19 -7.29 -8.49
C TRP A 213 1.21 -8.70 -9.07
N ARG A 214 0.14 -9.13 -9.76
CA ARG A 214 -0.02 -10.50 -10.30
C ARG A 214 1.16 -10.99 -11.13
N ASN A 215 1.85 -10.09 -11.83
CA ASN A 215 3.00 -10.45 -12.67
C ASN A 215 4.15 -11.04 -11.84
N ALA A 216 4.27 -10.68 -10.55
CA ALA A 216 5.27 -11.27 -9.67
C ALA A 216 5.00 -12.76 -9.40
N TRP A 217 3.73 -13.17 -9.39
CA TRP A 217 3.32 -14.58 -9.23
C TRP A 217 3.45 -15.40 -10.50
N GLN A 218 3.67 -14.77 -11.66
CA GLN A 218 3.94 -15.48 -12.93
C GLN A 218 5.40 -15.95 -13.04
N SER A 219 6.32 -15.39 -12.24
CA SER A 219 7.71 -15.85 -12.20
C SER A 219 7.93 -16.94 -11.17
N ILE A 220 8.88 -17.82 -11.46
CA ILE A 220 9.42 -18.79 -10.50
C ILE A 220 10.24 -18.04 -9.44
N PRO A 221 9.92 -18.17 -8.15
CA PRO A 221 10.67 -17.51 -7.09
C PRO A 221 12.06 -18.15 -6.94
N PRO A 222 13.08 -17.41 -6.45
CA PRO A 222 14.38 -17.99 -6.16
C PRO A 222 14.28 -19.15 -5.16
N GLY A 223 14.81 -20.33 -5.52
CA GLY A 223 14.66 -21.56 -4.73
C GLY A 223 15.35 -21.57 -3.36
N HIS A 224 16.17 -20.55 -3.05
CA HIS A 224 16.87 -20.40 -1.77
C HIS A 224 16.16 -19.45 -0.80
N LEU A 225 14.97 -18.94 -1.15
CA LEU A 225 14.14 -18.16 -0.26
C LEU A 225 13.27 -19.05 0.62
N HIS A 226 13.11 -18.65 1.88
CA HIS A 226 12.25 -19.34 2.83
C HIS A 226 10.79 -19.35 2.32
N PRO A 227 10.07 -20.49 2.36
CA PRO A 227 8.69 -20.57 1.89
C PRO A 227 7.73 -19.57 2.55
N ALA A 228 7.95 -19.22 3.82
CA ALA A 228 7.15 -18.21 4.53
C ALA A 228 7.22 -16.80 3.91
N LEU A 229 8.24 -16.48 3.11
CA LEU A 229 8.35 -15.23 2.35
C LEU A 229 7.62 -15.29 1.00
N LEU A 230 7.08 -16.45 0.64
CA LEU A 230 6.48 -16.75 -0.66
C LEU A 230 5.00 -17.16 -0.52
N PRO A 231 4.15 -16.37 0.17
CA PRO A 231 2.74 -16.71 0.31
C PRO A 231 2.01 -16.69 -1.03
N ASP A 232 0.89 -17.41 -1.09
CA ASP A 232 -0.04 -17.34 -2.21
C ASP A 232 -0.64 -15.94 -2.33
N MET A 233 -0.84 -15.47 -3.57
CA MET A 233 -1.33 -14.13 -3.84
C MET A 233 -2.68 -13.89 -3.17
N ASP A 234 -3.60 -14.85 -3.27
CA ASP A 234 -4.97 -14.73 -2.74
C ASP A 234 -5.02 -14.71 -1.20
N ALA A 235 -3.99 -15.26 -0.56
CA ALA A 235 -3.87 -15.26 0.90
C ALA A 235 -3.34 -13.92 1.46
N LEU A 236 -2.83 -13.02 0.61
CA LEU A 236 -2.24 -11.76 1.06
C LEU A 236 -3.29 -10.80 1.60
N PRO A 237 -3.25 -10.47 2.90
CA PRO A 237 -4.11 -9.46 3.47
C PRO A 237 -3.58 -8.06 3.09
N THR A 238 -4.46 -7.07 3.11
CA THR A 238 -4.11 -5.67 2.93
C THR A 238 -5.20 -4.78 3.52
N LEU A 239 -4.80 -3.61 4.00
CA LEU A 239 -5.67 -2.52 4.43
C LEU A 239 -5.81 -1.45 3.33
N THR A 240 -5.41 -1.75 2.09
CA THR A 240 -5.61 -0.83 0.96
C THR A 240 -7.10 -0.54 0.79
N LEU A 241 -7.44 0.74 0.83
CA LEU A 241 -8.79 1.26 0.64
C LEU A 241 -8.90 1.88 -0.75
N SER A 242 -10.11 1.89 -1.31
CA SER A 242 -10.41 2.54 -2.57
C SER A 242 -11.82 3.10 -2.57
N ALA A 243 -12.00 4.24 -3.23
CA ALA A 243 -13.29 4.86 -3.45
C ALA A 243 -13.38 5.31 -4.90
N THR A 244 -14.57 5.15 -5.50
CA THR A 244 -14.86 5.63 -6.86
C THR A 244 -16.07 6.53 -6.81
N PHE A 245 -15.93 7.74 -7.34
CA PHE A 245 -17.01 8.73 -7.35
C PHE A 245 -17.09 9.43 -8.71
N PRO A 246 -18.27 9.91 -9.12
CA PRO A 246 -18.43 10.58 -10.40
C PRO A 246 -17.67 11.91 -10.42
N LEU A 247 -17.10 12.25 -11.58
CA LEU A 247 -16.52 13.57 -11.81
C LEU A 247 -17.61 14.67 -11.65
N PRO A 248 -17.24 15.88 -11.18
CA PRO A 248 -18.13 17.03 -11.14
C PRO A 248 -18.80 17.26 -12.49
N THR A 249 -20.06 17.68 -12.48
CA THR A 249 -20.82 17.91 -13.72
C THR A 249 -20.13 18.93 -14.63
N SER A 250 -19.47 19.94 -14.04
CA SER A 250 -18.65 20.93 -14.74
C SER A 250 -17.51 20.31 -15.56
N ARG A 251 -16.93 19.20 -15.10
CA ARG A 251 -15.87 18.45 -15.78
C ARG A 251 -16.39 17.36 -16.73
N GLN A 252 -17.72 17.26 -16.90
CA GLN A 252 -18.37 16.28 -17.78
C GLN A 252 -19.18 16.98 -18.90
N PRO A 253 -18.55 17.57 -19.93
CA PRO A 253 -19.24 18.37 -20.95
C PRO A 253 -20.34 17.59 -21.69
N GLY A 254 -20.19 16.28 -21.88
CA GLY A 254 -21.23 15.42 -22.45
C GLY A 254 -22.47 15.26 -21.54
N ARG A 255 -22.28 15.22 -20.21
CA ARG A 255 -23.38 15.17 -19.23
C ARG A 255 -24.08 16.51 -19.13
N VAL A 256 -23.34 17.63 -19.15
CA VAL A 256 -23.91 19.00 -19.21
C VAL A 256 -24.84 19.13 -20.42
N ARG A 257 -24.38 18.73 -21.61
CA ARG A 257 -25.19 18.76 -22.84
C ARG A 257 -26.45 17.91 -22.73
N ARG A 258 -26.37 16.70 -22.13
CA ARG A 258 -27.52 15.82 -21.91
C ARG A 258 -28.51 16.39 -20.90
N LEU A 259 -28.03 16.94 -19.79
CA LEU A 259 -28.85 17.60 -18.78
C LEU A 259 -29.55 18.83 -19.38
N ARG A 260 -28.82 19.69 -20.08
CA ARG A 260 -29.38 20.86 -20.77
C ARG A 260 -30.51 20.48 -21.73
N ARG A 261 -30.29 19.48 -22.59
CA ARG A 261 -31.33 18.96 -23.50
C ARG A 261 -32.54 18.39 -22.75
N ARG A 262 -32.35 17.76 -21.58
CA ARG A 262 -33.45 17.22 -20.77
C ARG A 262 -34.27 18.33 -20.13
N TRP A 263 -33.64 19.41 -19.71
CA TRP A 263 -34.32 20.60 -19.16
C TRP A 263 -35.08 21.35 -20.25
N GLU A 264 -34.47 21.56 -21.43
CA GLU A 264 -35.13 22.18 -22.60
C GLU A 264 -36.36 21.40 -23.10
N ARG A 265 -36.42 20.08 -22.87
CA ARG A 265 -37.58 19.22 -23.19
C ARG A 265 -38.67 19.19 -22.12
N ARG A 266 -38.37 19.57 -20.87
CA ARG A 266 -39.35 19.62 -19.76
C ARG A 266 -40.01 20.99 -19.61
N GLY A 267 -39.37 22.04 -20.13
CA GLY A 267 -39.92 23.40 -20.17
C GLY A 267 -40.76 23.71 -21.40
N ARG A 268 -41.05 22.71 -22.24
CA ARG A 268 -42.07 22.75 -23.31
C ARG A 268 -43.20 21.82 -22.92
#